data_AF-A0A6N8V5R8-F1
#
_entry.id   AF-A0A6N8V5R8-F1
#
_cell.length_a   1.000
_cell.length_b   1.000
_cell.length_c   1.000
_cell.angle_alpha   90.00
_cell.angle_beta   90.00
_cell.angle_gamma   90.00
#
_symmetry.space_group_name_H-M   'P 1'
#
loop_
_entity.id
_entity.type
_entity.pdbx_description
1 polymer ?
#
loop_
_entity_poly.entity_id
_entity_poly.type
_entity_poly.pdbx_seq_one_letter_code
_entity_poly.pdbx_strand_id
1 'polypeptide(L)'
;MNDRGSVKALPAIWRKRAKLLRRYGAETPATALERCADELEAMLVEHDETTFSLVEAARESGYSADHLGRLVRDGKIPNAGRPGAPRIARKHLPFKPHAEPKEPSPRRQTHPRTASNEQIVEAIIKRGLE
;
A
#
# COMPACT_ATOMS: atom_id res chain seq x y z
N MET A 1 -7.34 -10.62 10.10
CA MET A 1 -6.05 -9.91 9.96
C MET A 1 -4.92 -10.91 10.13
N ASN A 2 -4.15 -11.19 9.08
CA ASN A 2 -3.00 -12.10 9.12
C ASN A 2 -1.73 -11.30 9.44
N ASP A 3 -1.58 -10.80 10.67
CA ASP A 3 -0.39 -10.03 11.09
C ASP A 3 0.88 -10.89 11.24
N ARG A 4 0.79 -12.21 10.96
CA ARG A 4 1.91 -13.15 11.06
C ARG A 4 3.07 -12.89 10.08
N GLY A 5 2.90 -11.97 9.12
CA GLY A 5 3.93 -11.61 8.13
C GLY A 5 4.39 -10.15 8.17
N SER A 6 3.90 -9.32 9.09
CA SER A 6 4.30 -7.91 9.15
C SER A 6 5.61 -7.73 9.92
N VAL A 7 6.50 -6.87 9.41
CA VAL A 7 7.74 -6.47 10.12
C VAL A 7 7.42 -5.92 11.51
N LYS A 8 6.28 -5.22 11.67
CA LYS A 8 5.83 -4.70 12.98
C LYS A 8 5.53 -5.80 14.01
N ALA A 9 5.28 -7.04 13.58
CA ALA A 9 5.00 -8.16 14.48
C ALA A 9 6.28 -8.90 14.94
N LEU A 10 7.43 -8.66 14.30
CA LEU A 10 8.67 -9.38 14.59
C LEU A 10 9.18 -9.22 16.03
N PRO A 11 9.17 -8.02 16.65
CA PRO A 11 9.62 -7.87 18.04
C PRO A 11 8.85 -8.78 19.01
N ALA A 12 7.52 -8.85 18.85
CA ALA A 12 6.67 -9.73 19.66
C ALA A 12 6.98 -11.22 19.43
N ILE A 13 7.27 -11.62 18.19
CA ILE A 13 7.66 -12.99 17.85
C ILE A 13 9.01 -13.35 18.49
N TRP A 14 10.01 -12.47 18.39
CA TRP A 14 11.34 -12.67 18.97
C TRP A 14 11.29 -12.76 20.49
N ARG A 15 10.51 -11.91 21.17
CA ARG A 15 10.30 -12.00 22.63
C ARG A 15 9.65 -13.32 23.05
N LYS A 16 8.65 -13.81 22.30
CA LYS A 16 8.06 -15.15 22.55
C LYS A 16 9.09 -16.27 22.40
N ARG A 17 9.95 -16.19 21.39
CA ARG A 17 11.03 -17.17 21.16
C ARG A 17 12.11 -17.09 22.23
N ALA A 18 12.52 -15.90 22.66
CA ALA A 18 13.46 -15.71 23.76
C ALA A 18 12.95 -16.36 25.06
N LYS A 19 11.67 -16.16 25.39
CA LYS A 19 11.02 -16.83 26.53
C LYS A 19 11.06 -18.35 26.43
N LEU A 20 10.90 -18.91 25.22
CA LEU A 20 11.01 -20.36 25.01
C LEU A 20 12.45 -20.85 25.19
N LEU A 21 13.44 -20.13 24.66
CA LEU A 21 14.86 -20.46 24.80
C LEU A 21 15.31 -20.46 26.26
N ARG A 22 14.87 -19.47 27.06
CA ARG A 22 15.14 -19.42 28.51
C ARG A 22 14.63 -20.65 29.24
N ARG A 23 13.47 -21.20 28.85
CA ARG A 23 12.94 -22.45 29.44
C ARG A 23 13.82 -23.66 29.20
N TYR A 24 14.64 -23.64 28.14
CA TYR A 24 15.59 -24.70 27.82
C TYR A 24 17.03 -24.36 28.22
N GLY A 25 17.24 -23.31 29.05
CA GLY A 25 18.57 -22.89 29.51
C GLY A 25 19.42 -22.16 28.47
N ALA A 26 18.86 -21.83 27.30
CA ALA A 26 19.56 -21.16 26.22
C ALA A 26 19.56 -19.63 26.41
N GLU A 27 20.31 -19.16 27.41
CA GLU A 27 20.30 -17.77 27.88
C GLU A 27 20.88 -16.77 26.87
N THR A 28 22.05 -17.07 26.30
CA THR A 28 22.73 -16.23 25.30
C THR A 28 21.86 -15.95 24.07
N PRO A 29 21.29 -16.96 23.37
CA PRO A 29 20.45 -16.69 22.20
C PRO A 29 19.10 -16.03 22.57
N ALA A 30 18.58 -16.25 23.78
CA ALA A 30 17.41 -15.52 24.25
C ALA A 30 17.68 -14.02 24.38
N THR A 31 18.81 -13.68 25.02
CA THR A 31 19.25 -12.29 25.19
C THR A 31 19.50 -11.61 23.84
N ALA A 32 20.08 -12.32 22.88
CA ALA A 32 20.28 -11.80 21.52
C ALA A 32 18.95 -11.45 20.83
N LEU A 33 17.94 -12.32 20.94
CA LEU A 33 16.62 -12.07 20.36
C LEU A 33 15.90 -10.88 21.02
N GLU A 34 16.06 -10.70 22.32
CA GLU A 34 15.52 -9.54 23.05
C GLU A 34 16.16 -8.24 22.55
N ARG A 35 17.49 -8.20 22.41
CA ARG A 35 18.20 -7.03 21.86
C ARG A 35 17.74 -6.69 20.45
N CYS A 36 17.63 -7.68 19.56
CA CYS A 36 17.12 -7.43 18.21
C CYS A 36 15.68 -6.89 18.24
N ALA A 37 14.84 -7.39 19.16
CA ALA A 37 13.47 -6.90 19.30
C ALA A 37 13.43 -5.43 19.75
N ASP A 38 14.28 -5.06 20.70
CA ASP A 38 14.39 -3.70 21.21
C ASP A 38 14.91 -2.73 20.12
N GLU A 39 15.96 -3.12 19.40
CA GLU A 39 16.51 -2.34 18.28
C GLU A 39 15.46 -2.11 17.19
N LEU A 40 14.77 -3.17 16.75
CA LEU A 40 13.75 -3.06 15.72
C LEU A 40 12.56 -2.21 16.18
N GLU A 41 12.12 -2.37 17.44
CA GLU A 41 11.03 -1.56 17.99
C GLU A 41 11.40 -0.07 18.05
N ALA A 42 12.62 0.26 18.45
CA ALA A 42 13.13 1.63 18.42
C ALA A 42 13.14 2.20 17.00
N MET A 43 13.64 1.44 16.02
CA MET A 43 13.65 1.86 14.61
C MET A 43 12.24 2.04 14.05
N LEU A 44 11.30 1.15 14.42
CA LEU A 44 9.90 1.26 13.99
C LEU A 44 9.22 2.50 14.57
N VAL A 45 9.49 2.83 15.84
CA VAL A 45 8.99 4.05 16.47
C VAL A 45 9.56 5.28 15.77
N GLU A 46 10.88 5.38 15.59
CA GLU A 46 11.52 6.50 14.88
C GLU A 46 10.99 6.66 13.46
N HIS A 47 10.84 5.55 12.74
CA HIS A 47 10.27 5.52 11.40
C HIS A 47 8.82 6.03 11.38
N ASP A 48 7.98 5.59 12.33
CA ASP A 48 6.58 6.01 12.44
C ASP A 48 6.44 7.49 12.88
N GLU A 49 7.39 8.01 13.66
CA GLU A 49 7.43 9.39 14.15
C GLU A 49 8.06 10.37 13.17
N THR A 50 8.78 9.88 12.16
CA THR A 50 9.36 10.72 11.11
C THR A 50 8.29 11.64 10.51
N THR A 51 8.52 12.94 10.61
CA THR A 51 7.58 13.97 10.15
C THR A 51 7.93 14.49 8.77
N PHE A 52 6.92 14.67 7.94
CA PHE A 52 7.02 15.21 6.59
C PHE A 52 6.36 16.58 6.50
N SER A 53 6.93 17.48 5.71
CA SER A 53 6.20 18.64 5.20
C SER A 53 5.03 18.18 4.33
N LEU A 54 4.04 19.05 4.07
CA LEU A 54 2.90 18.71 3.21
C LEU A 54 3.31 18.26 1.79
N VAL A 55 4.42 18.80 1.27
CA VAL A 55 4.94 18.46 -0.07
C VAL A 55 5.56 17.07 -0.07
N GLU A 56 6.37 16.73 0.94
CA GLU A 56 6.95 15.39 1.07
C GLU A 56 5.85 14.35 1.36
N ALA A 57 4.91 14.70 2.24
CA ALA A 57 3.75 13.88 2.57
C ALA A 57 2.90 13.58 1.33
N ALA A 58 2.76 14.54 0.40
CA ALA A 58 2.05 14.35 -0.86
C ALA A 58 2.73 13.31 -1.76
N ARG A 59 4.06 13.35 -1.86
CA ARG A 59 4.85 12.38 -2.64
C ARG A 59 4.70 10.96 -2.07
N GLU A 60 4.70 10.84 -0.76
CA GLU A 60 4.62 9.56 -0.06
C GLU A 60 3.19 8.97 -0.08
N SER A 61 2.17 9.81 0.09
CA SER A 61 0.77 9.36 0.24
C SER A 61 0.00 9.17 -1.07
N GLY A 62 0.43 9.85 -2.15
CA GLY A 62 -0.33 9.98 -3.39
C GLY A 62 -1.51 10.96 -3.31
N TYR A 63 -1.67 11.71 -2.22
CA TYR A 63 -2.59 12.84 -2.12
C TYR A 63 -1.90 14.17 -2.47
N SER A 64 -2.68 15.22 -2.77
CA SER A 64 -2.12 16.55 -2.96
C SER A 64 -1.80 17.22 -1.61
N ALA A 65 -0.80 18.11 -1.61
CA ALA A 65 -0.44 18.89 -0.42
C ALA A 65 -1.63 19.73 0.10
N ASP A 66 -2.45 20.29 -0.78
CA ASP A 66 -3.64 21.07 -0.40
C ASP A 66 -4.69 20.21 0.32
N HIS A 67 -4.89 18.97 -0.16
CA HIS A 67 -5.81 18.05 0.48
C HIS A 67 -5.32 17.66 1.87
N LEU A 68 -4.04 17.30 1.99
CA LEU A 68 -3.41 16.98 3.27
C LEU A 68 -3.45 18.19 4.22
N GLY A 69 -3.19 19.40 3.73
CA GLY A 69 -3.29 20.64 4.50
C GLY A 69 -4.71 20.90 4.99
N ARG A 70 -5.74 20.59 4.19
CA ARG A 70 -7.14 20.65 4.63
C ARG A 70 -7.40 19.62 5.75
N LEU A 71 -6.95 18.38 5.61
CA LEU A 71 -7.13 17.36 6.64
C LEU A 71 -6.50 17.74 7.98
N VAL A 72 -5.33 18.40 7.95
CA VAL A 72 -4.68 18.92 9.16
C VAL A 72 -5.49 20.08 9.76
N ARG A 73 -5.96 21.03 8.95
CA ARG A 73 -6.78 22.16 9.43
C ARG A 73 -8.13 21.72 10.00
N ASP A 74 -8.73 20.70 9.42
CA ASP A 74 -10.00 20.11 9.87
C ASP A 74 -9.82 19.21 11.11
N GLY A 75 -8.59 19.06 11.62
CA GLY A 75 -8.27 18.24 12.79
C GLY A 75 -8.33 16.72 12.56
N LYS A 76 -8.46 16.27 11.30
CA LYS A 76 -8.50 14.85 10.94
C LYS A 76 -7.13 14.18 11.01
N ILE A 77 -6.07 14.95 10.78
CA ILE A 77 -4.68 14.53 10.92
C ILE A 77 -4.00 15.45 11.93
N PRO A 78 -3.32 14.92 12.97
CA PRO A 78 -2.58 15.74 13.91
C PRO A 78 -1.47 16.55 13.20
N ASN A 79 -1.35 17.83 13.55
CA ASN A 79 -0.20 18.64 13.12
C ASN A 79 1.01 18.29 13.99
N ALA A 80 2.03 17.66 13.40
CA ALA A 80 3.30 17.37 14.05
C ALA A 80 4.33 18.51 13.91
N GLY A 81 3.96 19.60 13.25
CA GLY A 81 4.75 20.82 13.07
C GLY A 81 4.31 21.94 13.99
N ARG A 82 4.41 23.19 13.50
CA ARG A 82 3.99 24.40 14.22
C ARG A 82 2.79 25.06 13.53
N PRO A 83 2.06 25.96 14.21
CA PRO A 83 1.05 26.79 13.55
C PRO A 83 1.65 27.54 12.35
N GLY A 84 0.98 27.51 11.19
CA GLY A 84 1.46 28.12 9.95
C GLY A 84 2.52 27.32 9.17
N ALA A 85 3.09 26.25 9.74
CA ALA A 85 3.98 25.34 9.02
C ALA A 85 3.63 23.88 9.39
N PRO A 86 2.52 23.34 8.86
CA PRO A 86 2.04 22.03 9.20
C PRO A 86 2.98 20.91 8.72
N ARG A 87 3.14 19.90 9.57
CA ARG A 87 3.85 18.65 9.25
C ARG A 87 3.00 17.45 9.66
N ILE A 88 3.23 16.32 9.02
CA ILE A 88 2.48 15.07 9.26
C ILE A 88 3.50 13.97 9.59
N ALA A 89 3.31 13.29 10.72
CA ALA A 89 4.10 12.10 11.06
C ALA A 89 3.72 10.92 10.16
N ARG A 90 4.69 10.07 9.79
CA ARG A 90 4.47 8.90 8.91
C ARG A 90 3.29 8.04 9.36
N LYS A 91 3.18 7.78 10.67
CA LYS A 91 2.08 6.99 11.27
C LYS A 91 0.67 7.57 11.05
N HIS A 92 0.57 8.87 10.76
CA HIS A 92 -0.70 9.56 10.51
C HIS A 92 -0.91 9.87 9.02
N LEU A 93 0.01 9.47 8.16
CA LEU A 93 -0.08 9.74 6.75
C LEU A 93 -1.14 8.81 6.11
N PRO A 94 -2.18 9.35 5.47
CA PRO A 94 -3.12 8.53 4.73
C PRO A 94 -2.45 8.01 3.47
N PHE A 95 -2.78 6.80 3.03
CA PHE A 95 -2.33 6.29 1.75
C PHE A 95 -3.51 6.18 0.81
N LYS A 96 -3.37 6.79 -0.38
CA LYS A 96 -4.35 6.56 -1.43
C LYS A 96 -4.14 5.13 -1.92
N PRO A 97 -5.17 4.26 -1.92
CA PRO A 97 -5.04 2.97 -2.57
C PRO A 97 -4.64 3.25 -4.01
N HIS A 98 -3.51 2.68 -4.46
CA HIS A 98 -3.14 2.75 -5.86
C HIS A 98 -4.34 2.23 -6.64
N ALA A 99 -4.97 3.11 -7.43
CA ALA A 99 -5.89 2.61 -8.42
C ALA A 99 -5.04 1.73 -9.32
N GLU A 100 -5.32 0.42 -9.31
CA GLU A 100 -4.91 -0.49 -10.38
C GLU A 100 -5.04 0.30 -11.69
N PRO A 101 -3.98 0.38 -12.53
CA PRO A 101 -4.09 1.05 -13.81
C PRO A 101 -5.29 0.42 -14.51
N LYS A 102 -6.39 1.17 -14.62
CA LYS A 102 -7.55 0.73 -15.38
C LYS A 102 -6.98 0.32 -16.73
N GLU A 103 -7.11 -0.97 -17.09
CA GLU A 103 -6.84 -1.42 -18.44
C GLU A 103 -7.42 -0.36 -19.38
N PRO A 104 -6.66 0.12 -20.37
CA PRO A 104 -7.13 1.16 -21.26
C PRO A 104 -8.47 0.69 -21.79
N SER A 105 -9.55 1.37 -21.35
CA SER A 105 -10.91 1.06 -21.76
C SER A 105 -10.86 0.89 -23.28
N PRO A 106 -11.24 -0.27 -23.82
CA PRO A 106 -11.03 -0.54 -25.23
C PRO A 106 -11.69 0.61 -25.97
N ARG A 107 -10.86 1.45 -26.62
CA ARG A 107 -11.34 2.54 -27.47
C ARG A 107 -12.42 1.93 -28.32
N ARG A 108 -13.60 2.55 -28.33
CA ARG A 108 -14.77 2.15 -29.10
C ARG A 108 -14.32 1.78 -30.51
N GLN A 109 -14.03 0.50 -30.75
CA GLN A 109 -13.66 0.03 -32.06
C GLN A 109 -14.96 0.10 -32.84
N THR A 110 -15.05 1.09 -33.72
CA THR A 110 -16.05 1.11 -34.77
C THR A 110 -15.79 -0.13 -35.61
N HIS A 111 -16.47 -1.23 -35.27
CA HIS A 111 -16.46 -2.41 -36.10
C HIS A 111 -17.13 -2.01 -37.42
N PRO A 112 -16.46 -2.13 -38.58
CA PRO A 112 -17.15 -2.03 -39.85
C PRO A 112 -18.24 -3.11 -39.88
N ARG A 113 -19.45 -2.78 -40.36
CA ARG A 113 -20.58 -3.72 -40.50
C ARG A 113 -20.08 -4.93 -41.29
N THR A 114 -19.74 -6.00 -40.58
CA THR A 114 -19.36 -7.27 -41.19
C THR A 114 -20.68 -7.95 -41.54
N ALA A 115 -20.84 -8.36 -42.79
CA ALA A 115 -21.97 -9.19 -43.18
C ALA A 115 -21.98 -10.44 -42.28
N SER A 116 -23.17 -10.83 -41.81
CA SER A 116 -23.33 -12.01 -40.96
C SER A 116 -22.76 -13.24 -41.66
N ASN A 117 -22.25 -14.21 -40.90
CA ASN A 117 -21.77 -15.47 -41.44
C ASN A 117 -22.84 -16.18 -42.29
N GLU A 118 -24.13 -16.00 -41.98
CA GLU A 118 -25.25 -16.46 -42.83
C GLU A 118 -25.22 -15.83 -44.23
N GLN A 119 -24.93 -14.54 -44.32
CA GLN A 119 -24.85 -13.82 -45.60
C GLN A 119 -23.63 -14.26 -46.43
N ILE A 120 -22.54 -14.61 -45.76
CA ILE A 120 -21.34 -15.17 -46.41
C ILE A 120 -21.64 -16.59 -46.93
N VAL A 121 -22.34 -17.41 -46.14
CA VAL A 121 -22.71 -18.78 -46.53
C VAL A 121 -23.73 -18.78 -47.67
N GLU A 122 -24.76 -17.93 -47.63
CA GLU A 122 -25.70 -17.78 -48.75
C GLU A 122 -25.01 -17.37 -50.04
N ALA A 123 -24.06 -16.42 -49.98
CA ALA A 123 -23.34 -15.94 -51.16
C ALA A 123 -22.46 -17.03 -51.79
N ILE A 124 -21.88 -17.93 -50.98
CA ILE A 124 -21.07 -19.05 -51.46
C ILE A 124 -21.96 -20.11 -52.11
N ILE A 125 -23.11 -20.45 -51.50
CA ILE A 125 -24.04 -21.44 -52.04
C ILE A 125 -24.63 -20.96 -53.37
N LYS A 126 -25.00 -19.68 -53.49
CA LYS A 126 -25.56 -19.12 -54.73
C LYS A 126 -24.56 -19.04 -55.90
N ARG A 127 -23.25 -19.06 -55.62
CA ARG A 127 -22.19 -18.98 -56.64
C ARG A 127 -21.69 -20.34 -57.13
N GLY A 128 -22.11 -21.43 -56.50
CA GLY A 128 -21.69 -22.80 -56.85
C GLY A 128 -22.73 -23.61 -57.64
N LEU A 129 -23.81 -22.98 -58.12
CA LEU A 129 -24.90 -23.61 -58.87
C LEU A 129 -25.13 -22.98 -60.26
N GLU A 130 -24.10 -22.34 -60.82
CA GLU A 130 -24.01 -22.02 -62.26
C GLU A 130 -22.86 -22.81 -62.91
#